data_AF-M3FGS5-F1
#
_entry.id   AF-M3FGS5-F1
#
_cell.length_a   1.000
_cell.length_b   1.000
_cell.length_c   1.000
_cell.angle_alpha   90.00
_cell.angle_beta   90.00
_cell.angle_gamma   90.00
#
_symmetry.space_group_name_H-M   'P 1'
#
loop_
_entity.id
_entity.type
_entity.pdbx_description
1 polymer ?
#
loop_
_entity_poly.entity_id
_entity_poly.type
_entity_poly.pdbx_seq_one_letter_code
_entity_poly.pdbx_strand_id
1 'polypeptide(L)'
;MNIKKKKMGLAIALSCSIIGLIVGLVIAFTAVGDYKTFPIYSTLAAFSISYVVWNLFVERKGNYNITRGIILGVLIVVLSHHLTFYFVIISENIKYWILDFKNLNGQEPSMNPFIRFFAVSLGTLISLFVCGWITLPLGAFLGWFFTKYKKLFL
;
A
#
# COMPACT_ATOMS: atom_id res chain seq x y z
N MET A 1 25.40 -11.54 12.87
CA MET A 1 24.00 -11.12 12.64
C MET A 1 23.31 -12.21 11.81
N ASN A 2 22.38 -12.97 12.40
CA ASN A 2 21.90 -14.24 11.84
C ASN A 2 20.84 -14.00 10.73
N ILE A 3 21.20 -14.27 9.48
CA ILE A 3 20.40 -14.00 8.25
C ILE A 3 19.11 -14.85 8.20
N LYS A 4 18.97 -15.88 9.04
CA LYS A 4 17.85 -16.83 8.98
C LYS A 4 16.50 -16.35 9.55
N LYS A 5 16.40 -15.17 10.19
CA LYS A 5 15.22 -14.79 11.02
C LYS A 5 14.21 -13.78 10.45
N LYS A 6 14.28 -13.37 9.17
CA LYS A 6 13.41 -12.31 8.61
C LYS A 6 12.58 -12.73 7.39
N LYS A 7 11.86 -13.84 7.48
CA LYS A 7 10.97 -14.29 6.37
C LYS A 7 9.54 -13.75 6.51
N MET A 8 9.12 -13.37 7.72
CA MET A 8 7.72 -13.06 8.00
C MET A 8 7.29 -11.71 7.42
N GLY A 9 8.14 -10.68 7.48
CA GLY A 9 7.91 -9.38 6.87
C GLY A 9 7.75 -9.46 5.34
N LEU A 10 8.50 -10.33 4.67
CA LEU A 10 8.33 -10.61 3.24
C LEU A 10 7.04 -11.37 2.96
N ALA A 11 6.72 -12.39 3.78
CA ALA A 11 5.52 -13.18 3.61
C ALA A 11 4.24 -12.33 3.72
N ILE A 12 4.13 -11.49 4.75
CA ILE A 12 2.99 -10.58 4.87
C ILE A 12 2.97 -9.57 3.72
N ALA A 13 4.13 -9.09 3.26
CA ALA A 13 4.19 -8.16 2.15
C ALA A 13 3.70 -8.76 0.84
N LEU A 14 4.02 -10.02 0.58
CA LEU A 14 3.48 -10.77 -0.56
C LEU A 14 1.96 -11.02 -0.42
N SER A 15 1.48 -11.33 0.77
CA SER A 15 0.02 -11.47 1.00
C SER A 15 -0.71 -10.14 0.76
N CYS A 16 -0.19 -9.04 1.28
CA CYS A 16 -0.74 -7.70 1.06
C CYS A 16 -0.64 -7.28 -0.42
N SER A 17 0.43 -7.64 -1.12
CA SER A 17 0.58 -7.31 -2.54
C SER A 17 -0.44 -8.03 -3.42
N ILE A 18 -0.77 -9.29 -3.12
CA ILE A 18 -1.83 -10.03 -3.82
C ILE A 18 -3.18 -9.33 -3.63
N ILE A 19 -3.50 -8.92 -2.40
CA ILE A 19 -4.73 -8.16 -2.12
C ILE A 19 -4.72 -6.82 -2.86
N GLY A 20 -3.60 -6.09 -2.81
CA GLY A 20 -3.42 -4.83 -3.50
C GLY A 20 -3.63 -4.96 -5.01
N LEU A 21 -3.14 -6.05 -5.61
CA LEU A 21 -3.33 -6.36 -7.02
C LEU A 21 -4.80 -6.63 -7.35
N ILE A 22 -5.48 -7.46 -6.56
CA ILE A 22 -6.91 -7.78 -6.75
C ILE A 22 -7.75 -6.51 -6.66
N VAL A 23 -7.57 -5.71 -5.60
CA VAL A 23 -8.30 -4.45 -5.42
C VAL A 23 -7.99 -3.48 -6.56
N GLY A 24 -6.73 -3.40 -6.97
CA GLY A 24 -6.33 -2.52 -8.06
C GLY A 24 -6.93 -2.93 -9.40
N LEU A 25 -7.01 -4.23 -9.69
CA LEU A 25 -7.69 -4.76 -10.88
C LEU A 25 -9.18 -4.45 -10.86
N VAL A 26 -9.86 -4.64 -9.71
CA VAL A 26 -11.27 -4.27 -9.58
C VAL A 26 -11.47 -2.80 -9.92
N ILE A 27 -10.64 -1.91 -9.39
CA ILE A 27 -10.72 -0.46 -9.70
C ILE A 27 -10.44 -0.20 -11.18
N ALA A 28 -9.44 -0.85 -11.77
CA ALA A 28 -9.11 -0.68 -13.19
C ALA A 28 -10.27 -1.03 -14.14
N PHE A 29 -11.14 -1.97 -13.76
CA PHE A 29 -12.29 -2.40 -14.58
C PHE A 29 -13.61 -1.70 -14.23
N THR A 30 -13.72 -1.10 -13.05
CA THR A 30 -15.02 -0.57 -12.54
C THR A 30 -15.04 0.95 -12.39
N ALA A 31 -13.88 1.61 -12.25
CA ALA A 31 -13.83 3.05 -12.06
C ALA A 31 -13.99 3.81 -13.38
N VAL A 32 -14.67 4.96 -13.31
CA VAL A 32 -14.82 5.88 -14.44
C VAL A 32 -13.52 6.68 -14.62
N GLY A 33 -12.76 6.37 -15.69
CA GLY A 33 -11.49 7.03 -16.02
C GLY A 33 -10.42 6.03 -16.47
N ASP A 34 -9.19 6.51 -16.74
CA ASP A 34 -8.06 5.63 -17.06
C ASP A 34 -7.34 5.19 -15.78
N TYR A 35 -7.66 3.98 -15.33
CA TYR A 35 -7.06 3.35 -14.14
C TYR A 35 -6.23 2.12 -14.48
N LYS A 36 -5.79 1.94 -15.75
CA LYS A 36 -5.06 0.75 -16.20
C LYS A 36 -3.76 0.48 -15.42
N THR A 37 -3.11 1.54 -14.95
CA THR A 37 -1.86 1.47 -14.17
C THR A 37 -2.10 1.38 -12.65
N PHE A 38 -3.33 1.58 -12.19
CA PHE A 38 -3.69 1.53 -10.78
C PHE A 38 -3.32 0.21 -10.06
N PRO A 39 -3.46 -0.98 -10.69
CA PRO A 39 -3.02 -2.23 -10.08
C PRO A 39 -1.52 -2.26 -9.72
N ILE A 40 -0.69 -1.58 -10.49
CA ILE A 40 0.76 -1.50 -10.22
C ILE A 40 0.99 -0.69 -8.94
N TYR A 41 0.37 0.49 -8.84
CA TYR A 41 0.56 1.37 -7.69
C TYR A 41 -0.01 0.78 -6.39
N SER A 42 -1.20 0.18 -6.44
CA SER A 42 -1.81 -0.44 -5.26
C SER A 42 -0.99 -1.64 -4.75
N THR A 43 -0.47 -2.46 -5.67
CA THR A 43 0.40 -3.60 -5.35
C THR A 43 1.70 -3.13 -4.70
N LEU A 44 2.38 -2.14 -5.29
CA LEU A 44 3.63 -1.60 -4.76
C LEU A 44 3.43 -0.93 -3.40
N ALA A 45 2.33 -0.19 -3.22
CA ALA A 45 2.02 0.49 -1.96
C ALA A 45 1.75 -0.53 -0.86
N ALA A 46 0.89 -1.51 -1.13
CA ALA A 46 0.57 -2.59 -0.20
C ALA A 46 1.82 -3.38 0.21
N PHE A 47 2.68 -3.74 -0.75
CA PHE A 47 3.94 -4.43 -0.46
C PHE A 47 4.88 -3.58 0.39
N SER A 48 5.10 -2.32 0.00
CA SER A 48 6.10 -1.45 0.63
C SER A 48 5.73 -1.12 2.07
N ILE A 49 4.48 -0.70 2.31
CA ILE A 49 4.00 -0.34 3.65
C ILE A 49 3.98 -1.56 4.56
N SER A 50 3.42 -2.69 4.10
CA SER A 50 3.36 -3.90 4.93
C SER A 50 4.76 -4.40 5.31
N TYR A 51 5.70 -4.44 4.36
CA TYR A 51 7.08 -4.83 4.66
C TYR A 51 7.73 -3.90 5.70
N VAL A 52 7.64 -2.58 5.47
CA VAL A 52 8.27 -1.58 6.36
C VAL A 52 7.64 -1.61 7.75
N VAL A 53 6.32 -1.56 7.84
CA VAL A 53 5.60 -1.56 9.12
C VAL A 53 5.88 -2.85 9.89
N TRP A 54 5.80 -4.00 9.23
CA TRP A 54 6.00 -5.28 9.90
C TRP A 54 7.45 -5.48 10.35
N ASN A 55 8.43 -5.18 9.49
CA ASN A 55 9.85 -5.27 9.83
C ASN A 55 10.19 -4.35 11.00
N LEU A 56 9.76 -3.08 10.96
CA LEU A 56 10.10 -2.09 11.99
C LEU A 56 9.40 -2.34 13.33
N PHE A 57 8.11 -2.66 13.29
CA PHE A 57 7.31 -2.71 14.51
C PHE A 57 7.18 -4.12 15.09
N VAL A 58 7.23 -5.19 14.28
CA VAL A 58 7.09 -6.58 14.76
C VAL A 58 8.45 -7.27 14.84
N GLU A 59 9.13 -7.43 13.70
CA GLU A 59 10.36 -8.26 13.63
C GLU A 59 11.53 -7.65 14.39
N ARG A 60 11.87 -6.37 14.12
CA ARG A 60 12.99 -5.70 14.79
C ARG A 60 12.78 -5.54 16.28
N LYS A 61 11.52 -5.40 16.72
CA LYS A 61 11.18 -5.33 18.15
C LYS A 61 10.96 -6.69 18.80
N GLY A 62 10.97 -7.78 18.03
CA GLY A 62 10.69 -9.14 18.52
C GLY A 62 9.30 -9.29 19.17
N ASN A 63 8.35 -8.40 18.90
CA ASN A 63 7.09 -8.32 19.61
C ASN A 63 5.93 -8.74 18.71
N TYR A 64 5.52 -9.98 18.89
CA TYR A 64 4.47 -10.66 18.13
C TYR A 64 3.15 -10.76 18.91
N ASN A 65 2.80 -9.72 19.67
CA ASN A 65 1.51 -9.65 20.35
C ASN A 65 0.36 -9.61 19.31
N ILE A 66 -0.71 -10.36 19.55
CA ILE A 66 -1.85 -10.51 18.62
C ILE A 66 -2.59 -9.18 18.43
N THR A 67 -2.95 -8.50 19.52
CA THR A 67 -3.62 -7.18 19.48
C THR A 67 -2.80 -6.19 18.68
N ARG A 68 -1.48 -6.22 18.89
CA ARG A 68 -0.55 -5.39 18.12
C ARG A 68 -0.55 -5.75 16.63
N GLY A 69 -0.56 -7.05 16.29
CA GLY A 69 -0.68 -7.52 14.92
C GLY A 69 -1.93 -6.98 14.22
N ILE A 70 -3.08 -7.06 14.88
CA ILE A 70 -4.36 -6.52 14.39
C ILE A 70 -4.27 -5.02 14.13
N ILE A 71 -3.79 -4.25 15.11
CA ILE A 71 -3.65 -2.78 14.98
C ILE A 71 -2.72 -2.42 13.83
N LEU A 72 -1.56 -3.09 13.73
CA LEU A 72 -0.61 -2.85 12.65
C LEU A 72 -1.18 -3.27 11.29
N GLY A 73 -2.00 -4.33 11.22
CA GLY A 73 -2.71 -4.73 10.02
C GLY A 73 -3.67 -3.66 9.50
N VAL A 74 -4.44 -3.04 10.40
CA VAL A 74 -5.31 -1.90 10.08
C VAL A 74 -4.48 -0.70 9.63
N LEU A 75 -3.40 -0.37 10.34
CA LEU A 75 -2.50 0.72 9.99
C LEU A 75 -1.87 0.54 8.60
N ILE A 76 -1.47 -0.69 8.26
CA ILE A 76 -0.93 -1.03 6.94
C ILE A 76 -1.93 -0.67 5.84
N VAL A 77 -3.21 -0.99 6.02
CA VAL A 77 -4.26 -0.66 5.04
C VAL A 77 -4.37 0.85 4.86
N VAL A 78 -4.54 1.60 5.95
CA VAL A 78 -4.68 3.07 5.92
C VAL A 78 -3.50 3.72 5.19
N LEU A 79 -2.27 3.34 5.55
CA LEU A 79 -1.06 3.88 4.94
C LEU A 79 -0.91 3.44 3.47
N SER A 80 -1.33 2.23 3.11
CA SER A 80 -1.27 1.73 1.73
C SER A 80 -2.23 2.49 0.81
N HIS A 81 -3.43 2.84 1.29
CA HIS A 81 -4.36 3.67 0.52
C HIS A 81 -3.74 5.04 0.21
N HIS A 82 -3.16 5.68 1.22
CA HIS A 82 -2.48 6.97 1.05
C HIS A 82 -1.31 6.87 0.07
N LEU A 83 -0.45 5.86 0.25
CA LEU A 83 0.72 5.66 -0.60
C LEU A 83 0.34 5.30 -2.04
N THR A 84 -0.77 4.61 -2.27
CA THR A 84 -1.27 4.28 -3.62
C THR A 84 -1.54 5.55 -4.42
N PHE A 85 -2.31 6.49 -3.85
CA PHE A 85 -2.56 7.78 -4.51
C PHE A 85 -1.29 8.58 -4.67
N TYR A 86 -0.39 8.55 -3.69
CA TYR A 86 0.89 9.24 -3.80
C TYR A 86 1.75 8.69 -4.94
N PHE A 87 1.77 7.37 -5.16
CA PHE A 87 2.46 6.74 -6.29
C PHE A 87 1.86 7.12 -7.64
N VAL A 88 0.53 7.24 -7.75
CA VAL A 88 -0.11 7.78 -8.96
C VAL A 88 0.44 9.18 -9.25
N ILE A 89 0.50 10.06 -8.25
CA ILE A 89 1.01 11.43 -8.41
C ILE A 89 2.48 11.47 -8.81
N ILE A 90 3.32 10.66 -8.15
CA ILE A 90 4.74 10.56 -8.50
C ILE A 90 4.89 10.10 -9.94
N SER A 91 4.11 9.09 -10.36
CA SER A 91 4.21 8.59 -11.73
C SER A 91 3.81 9.63 -12.77
N GLU A 92 2.77 10.42 -12.52
CA GLU A 92 2.37 11.50 -13.43
C GLU A 92 3.43 12.61 -13.49
N ASN A 93 4.09 12.91 -12.36
CA ASN A 93 5.23 13.81 -12.35
C ASN A 93 6.42 13.22 -13.14
N ILE A 94 6.79 11.96 -12.92
CA ILE A 94 7.88 11.32 -13.67
C ILE A 94 7.61 11.36 -15.18
N LYS A 95 6.39 11.04 -15.62
CA LYS A 95 5.99 11.15 -17.03
C LYS A 95 6.17 12.57 -17.57
N TYR A 96 5.78 13.57 -16.78
CA TYR A 96 5.86 14.98 -17.16
C TYR A 96 7.32 15.50 -17.22
N TRP A 97 8.09 15.27 -16.16
CA TRP A 97 9.41 15.88 -15.97
C TRP A 97 10.56 15.10 -16.63
N ILE A 98 10.46 13.76 -16.71
CA ILE A 98 11.56 12.89 -17.12
C ILE A 98 11.34 12.33 -18.52
N LEU A 99 10.10 11.93 -18.85
CA LEU A 99 9.79 11.24 -20.12
C LEU A 99 9.32 12.18 -21.24
N ASP A 100 9.32 13.50 -21.01
CA ASP A 100 8.91 14.57 -21.94
C ASP A 100 7.55 14.33 -22.65
N PHE A 101 6.61 13.66 -21.99
CA PHE A 101 5.21 13.57 -22.46
C PHE A 101 4.54 14.96 -22.59
N LYS A 102 5.18 16.01 -22.07
CA LYS A 102 4.82 17.43 -22.18
C LYS A 102 4.50 17.85 -23.63
N ASN A 103 5.27 17.34 -24.60
CA ASN A 103 5.15 17.75 -26.01
C ASN A 103 3.99 17.10 -26.77
N LEU A 104 3.45 15.97 -26.29
CA LEU A 104 2.45 15.21 -27.05
C LEU A 104 1.01 15.65 -26.79
N ASN A 105 0.71 16.12 -25.58
CA ASN A 105 -0.68 16.35 -25.14
C ASN A 105 -0.99 17.78 -24.67
N GLY A 106 -0.02 18.71 -24.69
CA GLY A 106 -0.24 20.09 -24.26
C GLY A 106 -0.69 20.24 -22.79
N GLN A 107 -0.43 19.23 -21.95
CA GLN A 107 -0.89 19.20 -20.56
C GLN A 107 -0.02 20.07 -19.66
N GLU A 108 -0.68 20.81 -18.76
CA GLU A 108 -0.02 21.55 -17.69
C GLU A 108 0.70 20.61 -16.69
N PRO A 109 1.75 21.11 -16.00
CA PRO A 109 2.45 20.32 -15.00
C PRO A 109 1.50 19.80 -13.93
N SER A 110 1.67 18.53 -13.55
CA SER A 110 1.02 18.02 -12.36
C SER A 110 1.53 18.79 -11.13
N MET A 111 0.60 19.24 -10.29
CA MET A 111 0.87 20.08 -9.10
C MET A 111 2.01 19.50 -8.23
N ASN A 112 2.76 20.37 -7.56
CA ASN A 112 3.94 20.03 -6.75
C ASN A 112 3.72 18.77 -5.87
N PRO A 113 4.59 17.74 -5.96
CA PRO A 113 4.47 16.48 -5.21
C PRO A 113 4.36 16.67 -3.69
N PHE A 114 5.07 17.65 -3.12
CA PHE A 114 5.05 17.92 -1.68
C PHE A 114 3.68 18.43 -1.20
N ILE A 115 3.04 19.31 -1.99
CA ILE A 115 1.69 19.80 -1.69
C ILE A 115 0.68 18.67 -1.86
N ARG A 116 0.86 17.84 -2.89
CA ARG A 116 -0.03 16.70 -3.16
C ARG A 116 0.05 15.58 -2.14
N PHE A 117 1.17 15.42 -1.42
CA PHE A 117 1.26 14.47 -0.30
C PHE A 117 0.13 14.69 0.72
N PHE A 118 -0.17 15.95 1.05
CA PHE A 118 -1.29 16.26 1.95
C PHE A 118 -2.64 16.14 1.23
N ALA A 119 -2.75 16.60 -0.02
CA ALA A 119 -4.00 16.56 -0.79
C ALA A 119 -4.53 15.13 -1.01
N VAL A 120 -3.66 14.13 -1.19
CA VAL A 120 -4.09 12.73 -1.35
C VAL A 120 -4.72 12.13 -0.10
N SER A 121 -4.63 12.80 1.05
CA SER A 121 -5.31 12.40 2.29
C SER A 121 -6.83 12.41 2.13
N LEU A 122 -7.39 13.38 1.38
CA LEU A 122 -8.82 13.42 1.11
C LEU A 122 -9.26 12.22 0.25
N GLY A 123 -8.48 11.91 -0.80
CA GLY A 123 -8.70 10.71 -1.62
C GLY A 123 -8.57 9.42 -0.81
N THR A 124 -7.65 9.38 0.16
CA THR A 124 -7.49 8.28 1.11
C THR A 124 -8.75 8.08 1.94
N LEU A 125 -9.32 9.15 2.50
CA LEU A 125 -10.55 9.08 3.31
C LEU A 125 -11.73 8.55 2.50
N ILE A 126 -11.92 9.06 1.28
CA ILE A 126 -12.98 8.58 0.37
C ILE A 126 -12.76 7.10 0.03
N SER A 127 -11.51 6.73 -0.30
CA SER A 127 -11.17 5.35 -0.64
C SER A 127 -11.36 4.38 0.55
N LEU A 128 -11.05 4.81 1.77
CA LEU A 128 -11.34 4.04 2.98
C LEU A 128 -12.86 3.96 3.24
N PHE A 129 -13.61 5.01 2.96
CA PHE A 129 -15.06 4.96 3.08
C PHE A 129 -15.69 3.96 2.09
N VAL A 130 -15.14 3.82 0.89
CA VAL A 130 -15.68 2.91 -0.14
C VAL A 130 -15.13 1.48 0.03
N CYS A 131 -13.81 1.33 0.05
CA CYS A 131 -13.13 0.01 0.05
C CYS A 131 -12.66 -0.44 1.44
N GLY A 132 -12.64 0.46 2.43
CA GLY A 132 -12.16 0.18 3.79
C GLY A 132 -13.00 -0.87 4.51
N TRP A 133 -14.29 -0.99 4.20
CA TRP A 133 -15.19 -1.98 4.80
C TRP A 133 -14.71 -3.42 4.60
N ILE A 134 -14.01 -3.69 3.50
CA ILE A 134 -13.44 -5.01 3.20
C ILE A 134 -11.95 -5.03 3.54
N THR A 135 -11.22 -4.01 3.12
CA THR A 135 -9.76 -3.99 3.26
C THR A 135 -9.30 -3.83 4.71
N LEU A 136 -10.00 -3.08 5.56
CA LEU A 136 -9.65 -2.91 6.98
C LEU A 136 -9.82 -4.23 7.77
N PRO A 137 -10.96 -4.95 7.70
CA PRO A 137 -11.06 -6.27 8.31
C PRO A 137 -10.03 -7.27 7.78
N LEU A 138 -9.75 -7.24 6.47
CA LEU A 138 -8.77 -8.13 5.86
C LEU A 138 -7.35 -7.85 6.36
N GLY A 139 -6.98 -6.57 6.50
CA GLY A 139 -5.72 -6.15 7.11
C GLY A 139 -5.61 -6.58 8.57
N ALA A 140 -6.67 -6.37 9.36
CA ALA A 140 -6.76 -6.85 10.73
C ALA A 140 -6.59 -8.38 10.83
N PHE A 141 -7.26 -9.12 9.94
CA PHE A 141 -7.19 -10.58 9.86
C PHE A 141 -5.78 -11.07 9.52
N LEU A 142 -5.12 -10.48 8.51
CA LEU A 142 -3.74 -10.83 8.19
C LEU A 142 -2.79 -10.52 9.36
N GLY A 143 -2.98 -9.37 10.00
CA GLY A 143 -2.21 -9.00 11.18
C GLY A 143 -2.35 -10.02 12.32
N TRP A 144 -3.58 -10.46 12.59
CA TRP A 144 -3.88 -11.54 13.52
C TRP A 144 -3.24 -12.87 13.08
N PHE A 145 -3.42 -13.28 11.83
CA PHE A 145 -2.96 -14.56 11.31
C PHE A 145 -1.45 -14.70 11.44
N PHE A 146 -0.71 -13.71 10.95
CA PHE A 146 0.75 -13.74 10.96
C PHE A 146 1.33 -13.68 12.38
N THR A 147 0.70 -12.95 13.31
CA THR A 147 1.15 -12.95 14.72
C THR A 147 0.78 -14.24 15.45
N LYS A 148 -0.42 -14.79 15.23
CA LYS A 148 -0.90 -16.05 15.82
C LYS A 148 -0.05 -17.24 15.38
N TYR A 149 0.27 -17.33 14.10
CA TYR A 149 0.99 -18.45 13.49
C TYR A 149 2.46 -18.15 13.21
N LYS A 150 3.07 -17.21 13.94
CA LYS A 150 4.48 -16.78 13.78
C LYS A 150 5.50 -17.93 13.71
N LYS A 151 5.21 -19.06 14.37
CA LYS A 151 6.08 -20.25 14.39
C LYS A 151 6.29 -20.86 12.99
N LEU A 152 5.39 -20.61 12.04
CA LEU A 152 5.53 -21.08 10.65
C LEU A 152 6.55 -20.26 9.85
N PHE A 153 6.96 -19.09 10.34
CA PHE A 153 7.75 -18.10 9.59
C PHE A 153 9.09 -17.73 10.25
N LEU A 154 9.34 -18.23 11.48
CA LEU A 154 10.53 -17.99 12.29
C LEU A 154 11.44 -19.22 12.30
#